data_AF-M6DYC2-F1
#
_entry.id   AF-M6DYC2-F1
#
_cell.length_a   1.000
_cell.length_b   1.000
_cell.length_c   1.000
_cell.angle_alpha   90.00
_cell.angle_beta   90.00
_cell.angle_gamma   90.00
#
_symmetry.space_group_name_H-M   'P 1'
#
loop_
_entity.id
_entity.type
_entity.pdbx_description
1 polymer ?
#
loop_
_entity_poly.entity_id
_entity_poly.type
_entity_poly.pdbx_seq_one_letter_code
_entity_poly.pdbx_strand_id
1 'polypeptide(L)'
;MLSDTTEIYYRKRDRVEGLGPMNSEYNQGLLLHPSIAFTTDGIPLGILDLKMWSRTVLGGNRSQDGRKMSIEDKESVKWIQGYRALCEFAKKSDSKYVYICDREADIYELFQEYVVAGENAPDMLIRANHERKIEGGGCSWSYLETLEPAHTYTITVPRKKGKEA
;
A
#
# COMPACT_ATOMS: atom_id res chain seq x y z
N MET A 1 1.45 7.88 8.72
CA MET A 1 2.50 7.37 7.82
C MET A 1 1.83 7.03 6.50
N LEU A 2 2.26 7.63 5.40
CA LEU A 2 1.77 7.34 4.05
C LEU A 2 2.71 6.34 3.39
N SER A 3 2.17 5.33 2.72
CA SER A 3 2.97 4.43 1.88
C SER A 3 2.33 4.23 0.52
N ASP A 4 3.17 4.23 -0.52
CA ASP A 4 2.77 4.01 -1.92
C ASP A 4 3.97 3.47 -2.71
N THR A 5 3.77 2.98 -3.93
CA THR A 5 4.84 2.48 -4.78
C THR A 5 5.05 3.41 -5.97
N THR A 6 6.32 3.72 -6.27
CA THR A 6 6.70 4.44 -7.48
C THR A 6 7.75 3.67 -8.27
N GLU A 7 7.84 3.97 -9.56
CA GLU A 7 8.77 3.34 -10.50
C GLU A 7 9.82 4.35 -10.95
N ILE A 8 11.09 3.98 -10.83
CA ILE A 8 12.24 4.78 -11.25
C ILE A 8 12.76 4.22 -12.58
N TYR A 9 12.55 4.97 -13.66
CA TYR A 9 12.94 4.55 -15.00
C TYR A 9 14.34 5.04 -15.37
N TYR A 10 15.20 4.12 -15.82
CA TYR A 10 16.51 4.44 -16.38
C TYR A 10 16.48 4.29 -17.89
N ARG A 11 16.29 5.41 -18.60
CA ARG A 11 16.22 5.42 -20.07
C ARG A 11 17.61 5.19 -20.70
N LYS A 12 17.62 4.53 -21.86
CA LYS A 12 18.83 4.28 -22.68
C LYS A 12 19.95 3.52 -21.95
N ARG A 13 19.58 2.67 -20.99
CA ARG A 13 20.50 1.81 -20.24
C ARG A 13 20.04 0.37 -20.40
N ASP A 14 20.43 -0.24 -21.51
CA ASP A 14 20.07 -1.62 -21.79
C ASP A 14 21.03 -2.53 -20.99
N ARG A 15 20.47 -3.33 -20.07
CA ARG A 15 21.17 -4.38 -19.32
C ARG A 15 22.25 -3.89 -18.34
N VAL A 16 21.89 -2.96 -17.46
CA VAL A 16 22.69 -2.65 -16.27
C VAL A 16 22.37 -3.66 -15.17
N GLU A 17 23.41 -4.25 -14.58
CA GLU A 17 23.27 -5.17 -13.45
C GLU A 17 22.49 -4.51 -12.31
N GLY A 18 21.53 -5.25 -11.75
CA GLY A 18 20.66 -4.76 -10.67
C GLY A 18 19.44 -3.96 -11.11
N LEU A 19 19.28 -3.65 -12.41
CA LEU A 19 18.01 -3.15 -12.94
C LEU A 19 17.13 -4.30 -13.43
N GLY A 20 15.82 -4.10 -13.33
CA GLY A 20 14.82 -5.06 -13.77
C GLY A 20 13.88 -4.46 -14.82
N PRO A 21 13.14 -5.29 -15.55
CA PRO A 21 12.20 -4.78 -16.54
C PRO A 21 10.96 -4.18 -15.84
N MET A 22 10.41 -3.10 -16.41
CA MET A 22 9.29 -2.33 -15.86
C MET A 22 7.96 -2.60 -16.57
N ASN A 23 7.59 -1.77 -17.55
CA ASN A 23 6.40 -1.96 -18.38
C ASN A 23 6.70 -2.71 -19.70
N SER A 24 7.99 -2.88 -20.04
CA SER A 24 8.48 -3.64 -21.19
C SER A 24 9.93 -4.06 -20.94
N GLU A 25 10.40 -5.11 -21.61
CA GLU A 25 11.75 -5.66 -21.41
C GLU A 25 12.84 -4.63 -21.77
N TYR A 26 12.50 -3.64 -22.57
CA TYR A 26 13.39 -2.55 -23.00
C TYR A 26 13.42 -1.37 -22.01
N ASN A 27 12.44 -1.28 -21.11
CA ASN A 27 12.40 -0.24 -20.08
C ASN A 27 12.88 -0.83 -18.76
N GLN A 28 14.11 -0.47 -18.39
CA GLN A 28 14.77 -0.94 -17.18
C GLN A 28 14.61 0.06 -16.04
N GLY A 29 14.42 -0.44 -14.82
CA GLY A 29 14.08 0.39 -13.67
C GLY A 29 14.20 -0.29 -12.32
N LEU A 30 13.78 0.45 -11.31
CA LEU A 30 13.63 0.00 -9.93
C LEU A 30 12.24 0.38 -9.43
N LEU A 31 11.67 -0.48 -8.60
CA LEU A 31 10.51 -0.15 -7.79
C LEU A 31 10.97 0.39 -6.45
N LEU A 32 10.29 1.45 -6.01
CA LEU A 32 10.53 2.11 -4.73
C LEU A 32 9.22 2.17 -3.96
N HIS A 33 9.23 1.68 -2.72
CA HIS A 33 8.09 1.72 -1.81
C HIS A 33 8.51 2.46 -0.52
N PRO A 34 8.40 3.80 -0.48
CA PRO A 34 8.69 4.57 0.71
C PRO A 34 7.51 4.59 1.68
N SER A 35 7.81 4.52 2.96
CA SER A 35 6.90 4.86 4.04
C SER A 35 7.31 6.19 4.66
N ILE A 36 6.48 7.21 4.48
CA ILE A 36 6.79 8.61 4.84
C ILE A 36 5.92 9.05 6.02
N ALA A 37 6.55 9.58 7.06
CA ALA A 37 5.85 10.14 8.21
C ALA A 37 5.42 11.58 7.95
N PHE A 38 4.20 11.90 8.40
CA PHE A 38 3.62 13.23 8.38
C PHE A 38 2.94 13.50 9.71
N THR A 39 2.89 14.76 10.13
CA THR A 39 1.97 15.22 11.18
C THR A 39 0.54 15.28 10.64
N THR A 40 -0.45 15.44 11.53
CA THR A 40 -1.86 15.66 11.17
C THR A 40 -2.10 16.95 10.39
N ASP A 41 -1.20 17.94 10.54
CA ASP A 41 -1.24 19.20 9.79
C ASP A 41 -0.57 19.08 8.41
N GLY A 42 -0.14 17.88 8.01
CA GLY A 42 0.48 17.61 6.71
C GLY A 42 1.97 17.97 6.63
N ILE A 43 2.65 18.17 7.76
CA ILE A 43 4.09 18.46 7.78
C ILE A 43 4.87 17.16 7.59
N PRO A 44 5.73 17.04 6.55
CA PRO A 44 6.57 15.86 6.36
C PRO A 44 7.65 15.78 7.45
N LEU A 45 7.73 14.65 8.13
CA LEU A 45 8.73 14.38 9.18
C LEU A 45 9.93 13.58 8.65
N GLY A 46 9.76 12.86 7.54
CA GLY A 46 10.82 12.10 6.89
C GLY A 46 10.40 10.69 6.48
N ILE A 47 11.36 9.93 5.95
CA ILE A 47 11.17 8.54 5.53
C ILE A 47 11.46 7.64 6.73
N LEU A 48 10.50 6.80 7.11
CA LEU A 48 10.65 5.82 8.20
C LEU A 48 11.10 4.45 7.71
N ASP A 49 10.64 4.05 6.52
CA ASP A 49 11.03 2.81 5.87
C ASP A 49 11.12 3.01 4.36
N LEU A 50 11.99 2.23 3.70
CA LEU A 50 12.21 2.30 2.27
C LEU A 50 12.57 0.91 1.73
N LYS A 51 11.70 0.37 0.89
CA LYS A 51 12.01 -0.83 0.11
C LYS A 51 12.31 -0.47 -1.34
N MET A 52 13.43 -0.99 -1.87
CA MET A 52 13.77 -0.86 -3.29
C MET A 52 14.13 -2.23 -3.86
N TRP A 53 13.59 -2.55 -5.04
CA TRP A 53 13.87 -3.82 -5.71
C TRP A 53 13.72 -3.70 -7.23
N SER A 54 14.27 -4.67 -7.94
CA SER A 54 14.08 -4.89 -9.37
C SER A 54 13.27 -6.16 -9.61
N ARG A 55 12.42 -6.18 -10.64
CA ARG A 55 11.83 -7.44 -11.12
C ARG A 55 12.89 -8.25 -11.86
N THR A 56 12.80 -9.56 -11.83
CA THR A 56 13.69 -10.44 -12.63
C THR A 56 13.11 -10.71 -14.02
N VAL A 57 11.78 -10.75 -14.14
CA VAL A 57 11.04 -11.01 -15.38
C VAL A 57 9.73 -10.22 -15.40
N LEU A 58 9.28 -9.77 -16.58
CA LEU A 58 7.97 -9.13 -16.68
C LEU A 58 6.83 -10.11 -16.55
N GLY A 59 5.86 -9.74 -15.71
CA GLY A 59 4.69 -10.57 -15.49
C GLY A 59 5.04 -11.96 -14.97
N GLY A 60 6.14 -12.09 -14.22
CA GLY A 60 6.73 -13.35 -13.74
C GLY A 60 5.81 -14.31 -12.99
N ASN A 61 4.58 -13.89 -12.68
CA ASN A 61 3.56 -14.68 -12.01
C ASN A 61 2.34 -14.98 -12.89
N ARG A 62 2.40 -14.79 -14.22
CA ARG A 62 1.25 -15.08 -15.11
C ARG A 62 1.00 -16.58 -15.30
N SER A 63 2.00 -17.44 -15.13
CA SER A 63 1.87 -18.90 -15.27
C SER A 63 1.55 -19.63 -13.96
N GLN A 64 1.83 -19.01 -12.81
CA GLN A 64 1.49 -19.55 -11.49
C GLN A 64 0.22 -18.89 -10.97
N ASP A 65 -0.68 -19.68 -10.39
CA ASP A 65 -1.83 -19.13 -9.67
C ASP A 65 -1.30 -18.34 -8.48
N GLY A 66 -1.27 -17.00 -8.59
CA GLY A 66 -0.78 -16.11 -7.53
C GLY A 66 -1.50 -16.29 -6.19
N ARG A 67 -2.65 -16.99 -6.16
CA ARG A 67 -3.30 -17.40 -4.91
C ARG A 67 -2.54 -18.49 -4.15
N LYS A 68 -1.73 -19.31 -4.83
CA LYS A 68 -0.94 -20.40 -4.23
C LYS A 68 0.44 -19.96 -3.77
N MET A 69 0.90 -18.79 -4.20
CA MET A 69 2.16 -18.23 -3.73
C MET A 69 2.02 -17.76 -2.29
N SER A 70 3.08 -17.97 -1.50
CA SER A 70 3.24 -17.36 -0.19
C SER A 70 3.18 -15.84 -0.30
N ILE A 71 2.81 -15.14 0.77
CA ILE A 71 2.79 -13.68 0.74
C ILE A 71 4.22 -13.13 0.64
N GLU A 72 5.20 -13.83 1.20
CA GLU A 72 6.62 -13.50 1.23
C GLU A 72 7.22 -13.38 -0.19
N ASP A 73 6.75 -14.21 -1.12
CA ASP A 73 7.22 -14.23 -2.51
C ASP A 73 6.50 -13.22 -3.42
N LYS A 74 5.48 -12.52 -2.91
CA LYS A 74 4.70 -11.53 -3.67
C LYS A 74 5.24 -10.12 -3.46
N GLU A 75 5.11 -9.27 -4.48
CA GLU A 75 5.42 -7.83 -4.33
C GLU A 75 4.57 -7.16 -3.25
N SER A 76 3.36 -7.67 -2.99
CA SER A 76 2.46 -7.17 -1.93
C SER A 76 3.03 -7.30 -0.51
N VAL A 77 4.08 -8.11 -0.29
CA VAL A 77 4.80 -8.16 1.00
C VAL A 77 5.36 -6.78 1.40
N LYS A 78 5.57 -5.88 0.45
CA LYS A 78 6.02 -4.50 0.68
C LYS A 78 5.16 -3.78 1.74
N TRP A 79 3.85 -4.01 1.73
CA TRP A 79 2.93 -3.38 2.68
C TRP A 79 3.11 -3.89 4.11
N ILE A 80 3.34 -5.20 4.26
CA ILE A 80 3.60 -5.87 5.54
C ILE A 80 4.95 -5.40 6.12
N GLN A 81 5.97 -5.32 5.28
CA GLN A 81 7.29 -4.84 5.70
C GLN A 81 7.25 -3.39 6.20
N GLY A 82 6.58 -2.50 5.46
CA GLY A 82 6.38 -1.11 5.89
C GLY A 82 5.61 -1.01 7.21
N TYR A 83 4.55 -1.81 7.38
CA TYR A 83 3.79 -1.83 8.64
C TYR A 83 4.61 -2.35 9.82
N ARG A 84 5.34 -3.47 9.66
CA ARG A 84 6.23 -4.00 10.69
C ARG A 84 7.31 -2.99 11.09
N ALA A 85 7.90 -2.28 10.13
CA ALA A 85 8.85 -1.21 10.39
C ALA A 85 8.23 -0.08 11.23
N LEU A 86 6.98 0.30 10.93
CA LEU A 86 6.25 1.27 11.75
C LEU A 86 5.96 0.75 13.15
N CYS A 87 5.59 -0.51 13.33
CA CYS A 87 5.43 -1.11 14.66
C CYS A 87 6.71 -1.01 15.50
N GLU A 88 7.87 -1.33 14.91
CA GLU A 88 9.16 -1.20 15.60
C GLU A 88 9.52 0.25 15.93
N PHE A 89 9.14 1.19 15.05
CA PHE A 89 9.33 2.61 15.31
C PHE A 89 8.40 3.11 16.43
N ALA A 90 7.13 2.70 16.42
CA ALA A 90 6.13 3.09 17.41
C ALA A 90 6.52 2.67 18.83
N LYS A 91 7.22 1.54 19.00
CA LYS A 91 7.76 1.13 20.32
C LYS A 91 8.74 2.14 20.94
N LYS A 92 9.30 3.05 20.15
CA LYS A 92 10.30 4.04 20.57
C LYS A 92 9.71 5.44 20.77
N SER A 93 8.39 5.59 20.68
CA SER A 93 7.71 6.88 20.69
C SER A 93 6.35 6.76 21.36
N ASP A 94 6.00 7.73 22.19
CA ASP A 94 4.67 7.81 22.81
C ASP A 94 3.59 8.37 21.85
N SER A 95 3.96 8.65 20.60
CA SER A 95 3.04 9.17 19.59
C SER A 95 2.12 8.07 19.06
N LYS A 96 0.88 8.45 18.72
CA LYS A 96 -0.01 7.58 17.95
C LYS A 96 0.34 7.64 16.47
N TYR A 97 0.37 6.47 15.83
CA TYR A 97 0.67 6.34 14.41
C TYR A 97 -0.51 5.70 13.68
N VAL A 98 -0.81 6.22 12.50
CA VAL A 98 -1.77 5.62 11.56
C VAL A 98 -1.02 5.26 10.28
N TYR A 99 -1.09 4.00 9.85
CA TYR A 99 -0.58 3.52 8.58
C TYR A 99 -1.65 3.71 7.49
N ILE A 100 -1.37 4.59 6.54
CA ILE A 100 -2.32 5.01 5.52
C ILE A 100 -1.84 4.50 4.17
N CYS A 101 -2.69 3.72 3.51
CA CYS A 101 -2.39 3.10 2.23
C CYS A 101 -3.58 3.19 1.28
N ASP A 102 -3.30 3.09 -0.01
CA ASP A 102 -4.33 3.03 -1.03
C ASP A 102 -4.97 1.63 -1.12
N ARG A 103 -5.74 1.42 -2.20
CA ARG A 103 -6.51 0.18 -2.40
C ARG A 103 -5.65 -1.07 -2.66
N GLU A 104 -4.39 -0.91 -3.07
CA GLU A 104 -3.50 -2.06 -3.29
C GLU A 104 -3.09 -2.74 -1.98
N ALA A 105 -3.21 -2.05 -0.85
CA ALA A 105 -2.91 -2.58 0.48
C ALA A 105 -4.09 -3.32 1.13
N ASP A 106 -5.26 -3.42 0.48
CA ASP A 106 -6.42 -4.18 0.98
C ASP A 106 -6.20 -5.69 0.84
N ILE A 107 -5.20 -6.22 1.56
CA ILE A 107 -4.82 -7.63 1.59
C ILE A 107 -5.05 -8.20 2.99
N TYR A 108 -5.53 -9.44 3.08
CA TYR A 108 -5.89 -10.06 4.36
C TYR A 108 -4.70 -10.17 5.32
N GLU A 109 -3.54 -10.52 4.77
CA GLU A 109 -2.31 -10.73 5.51
C GLU A 109 -1.87 -9.46 6.25
N LEU A 110 -2.13 -8.27 5.70
CA LEU A 110 -1.83 -7.02 6.39
C LEU A 110 -2.72 -6.80 7.63
N PHE A 111 -4.01 -7.13 7.55
CA PHE A 111 -4.88 -7.09 8.73
C PHE A 111 -4.49 -8.13 9.79
N GLN A 112 -3.99 -9.30 9.36
CA GLN A 112 -3.45 -10.29 10.28
C GLN A 112 -2.22 -9.75 11.04
N GLU A 113 -1.33 -9.00 10.37
CA GLU A 113 -0.20 -8.34 11.03
C GLU A 113 -0.65 -7.34 12.10
N TYR A 114 -1.74 -6.59 11.85
CA TYR A 114 -2.32 -5.71 12.85
C TYR A 114 -2.76 -6.47 14.11
N VAL A 115 -3.46 -7.59 13.94
CA VAL A 115 -3.90 -8.44 15.06
C VAL A 115 -2.71 -9.02 15.82
N VAL A 116 -1.67 -9.49 15.11
CA VAL A 116 -0.45 -10.06 15.72
C VAL A 116 0.36 -9.00 16.47
N ALA A 117 0.40 -7.77 15.98
CA ALA A 117 1.12 -6.67 16.64
C ALA A 117 0.52 -6.32 18.02
N GLY A 118 -0.76 -6.61 18.24
CA GLY A 118 -1.41 -6.55 19.55
C GLY A 118 -1.68 -5.13 20.05
N GLU A 119 -1.70 -4.97 21.37
CA GLU A 119 -1.99 -3.68 22.01
C GLU A 119 -0.90 -2.64 21.68
N ASN A 120 -1.33 -1.40 21.41
CA ASN A 120 -0.48 -0.28 20.98
C ASN A 120 0.11 -0.41 19.57
N ALA A 121 -0.37 -1.36 18.77
CA ALA A 121 -0.06 -1.39 17.35
C ALA A 121 -0.52 -0.09 16.66
N PRO A 122 0.23 0.41 15.64
CA PRO A 122 -0.24 1.52 14.82
C PRO A 122 -1.59 1.23 14.17
N ASP A 123 -2.51 2.17 14.22
CA ASP A 123 -3.81 2.05 13.56
C ASP A 123 -3.64 1.96 12.03
N MET A 124 -4.64 1.43 11.32
CA MET A 124 -4.63 1.36 9.86
C MET A 124 -5.78 2.15 9.23
N LEU A 125 -5.48 2.88 8.15
CA LEU A 125 -6.45 3.49 7.25
C LEU A 125 -6.17 3.04 5.83
N ILE A 126 -6.90 2.02 5.38
CA ILE A 126 -6.71 1.41 4.06
C ILE A 126 -7.99 1.61 3.26
N ARG A 127 -7.85 2.04 2.00
CA ARG A 127 -9.00 2.13 1.11
C ARG A 127 -9.46 0.72 0.71
N ALA A 128 -10.70 0.36 1.02
CA ALA A 128 -11.24 -0.94 0.62
C ALA A 128 -11.27 -1.10 -0.91
N ASN A 129 -10.89 -2.29 -1.37
CA ASN A 129 -10.88 -2.74 -2.76
C ASN A 129 -11.74 -3.99 -2.97
N HIS A 130 -11.89 -4.81 -1.93
CA HIS A 130 -12.62 -6.06 -1.96
C HIS A 130 -13.86 -6.01 -1.08
N GLU A 131 -14.93 -6.61 -1.58
CA GLU A 131 -16.09 -6.93 -0.75
C GLU A 131 -15.71 -8.07 0.20
N ARG A 132 -15.92 -7.85 1.50
CA ARG A 132 -15.55 -8.81 2.54
C ARG A 132 -16.82 -9.33 3.22
N LYS A 133 -16.81 -10.61 3.59
CA LYS A 133 -17.84 -11.17 4.47
C LYS A 133 -17.64 -10.64 5.88
N ILE A 134 -18.74 -10.25 6.52
CA ILE A 134 -18.73 -9.75 7.89
C ILE A 134 -19.24 -10.83 8.86
N GLU A 135 -18.77 -10.76 10.10
CA GLU A 135 -19.32 -11.58 11.18
C GLU A 135 -20.80 -11.24 11.40
N GLY A 136 -21.65 -12.25 11.61
CA GLY A 136 -23.10 -12.08 11.65
C GLY A 136 -23.81 -12.21 10.28
N GLY A 137 -23.06 -12.34 9.19
CA GLY A 137 -23.58 -12.61 7.85
C GLY A 137 -23.69 -11.38 6.96
N GLY A 138 -23.72 -11.61 5.64
CA GLY A 138 -23.73 -10.55 4.63
C GLY A 138 -22.34 -10.09 4.19
N CYS A 139 -22.32 -9.01 3.42
CA CYS A 139 -21.12 -8.43 2.80
C CYS A 139 -20.92 -6.99 3.26
N SER A 140 -19.66 -6.56 3.35
CA SER A 140 -19.26 -5.26 3.89
C SER A 140 -19.89 -4.07 3.16
N TRP A 141 -19.97 -4.09 1.83
CA TRP A 141 -20.53 -2.97 1.08
C TRP A 141 -22.03 -2.85 1.24
N SER A 142 -22.77 -3.96 1.06
CA SER A 142 -24.22 -3.97 1.31
C SER A 142 -24.56 -3.57 2.75
N TYR A 143 -23.74 -3.96 3.73
CA TYR A 143 -23.92 -3.53 5.11
C TYR A 143 -23.72 -2.02 5.29
N LEU A 144 -22.66 -1.45 4.71
CA LEU A 144 -22.40 0.00 4.78
C LEU A 144 -23.55 0.83 4.17
N GLU A 145 -24.22 0.34 3.13
CA GLU A 145 -25.39 0.98 2.52
C GLU A 145 -26.61 1.04 3.46
N THR A 146 -26.67 0.17 4.48
CA THR A 146 -27.76 0.19 5.48
C THR A 146 -27.52 1.19 6.61
N LEU A 147 -26.32 1.76 6.71
CA LEU A 147 -25.95 2.67 7.79
C LEU A 147 -26.39 4.09 7.46
N GLU A 148 -26.93 4.79 8.45
CA GLU A 148 -27.18 6.22 8.36
C GLU A 148 -25.83 6.98 8.29
N PRO A 149 -25.64 7.88 7.32
CA PRO A 149 -24.43 8.68 7.23
C PRO A 149 -24.22 9.51 8.49
N ALA A 150 -23.10 9.30 9.19
CA ALA A 150 -22.75 10.10 10.37
C ALA A 150 -22.48 11.57 10.02
N HIS A 151 -21.99 11.83 8.81
CA HIS A 151 -21.72 13.18 8.32
C HIS A 151 -21.66 13.22 6.78
N THR A 152 -22.03 14.36 6.21
CA THR A 152 -21.94 14.62 4.76
C THR A 152 -21.26 15.96 4.54
N TYR A 153 -20.31 16.00 3.62
CA TYR A 153 -19.58 17.22 3.25
C TYR A 153 -19.38 17.28 1.74
N THR A 154 -19.19 18.48 1.22
CA THR A 154 -18.94 18.72 -0.20
C THR A 154 -17.47 19.05 -0.41
N ILE A 155 -16.84 18.37 -1.37
CA ILE A 155 -15.48 18.67 -1.80
C ILE A 155 -15.49 19.35 -3.17
N THR A 156 -14.62 20.34 -3.35
CA THR A 156 -14.38 20.92 -4.67
C THR A 156 -13.35 20.06 -5.39
N VAL A 157 -13.76 19.38 -6.46
CA VAL A 157 -12.85 18.62 -7.30
C VAL A 157 -12.33 19.53 -8.41
N PRO A 158 -11.04 19.91 -8.42
CA PRO A 158 -10.51 20.79 -9.46
C PRO A 158 -10.52 20.09 -10.81
N ARG A 159 -10.83 20.85 -11.87
CA ARG A 159 -10.81 20.34 -13.25
C ARG A 159 -9.40 19.88 -13.62
N LYS A 160 -9.25 18.62 -14.05
CA LYS A 160 -8.03 18.18 -14.76
C LYS A 160 -8.07 18.67 -16.21
N LYS A 161 -6.96 19.24 -16.69
CA LYS A 161 -6.78 19.61 -18.11
C LYS A 161 -7.17 18.42 -19.00
N GLY A 162 -8.10 18.61 -19.94
CA GLY A 162 -8.41 17.63 -20.99
C GLY A 162 -9.57 16.65 -20.76
N LYS A 163 -10.44 16.86 -19.76
CA LYS A 163 -11.75 16.16 -19.69
C LYS A 163 -12.91 17.15 -19.82
N GLU A 164 -13.89 16.81 -20.66
CA GLU A 164 -15.21 17.48 -20.69
C GLU A 164 -16.04 17.09 -19.48
N ALA A 165 -17.01 17.95 -19.15
CA ALA A 165 -17.82 17.89 -17.93
C ALA A 165 -18.74 16.67 -17.92
#